data_AF-S7VKU4-F1
#
_entry.id   AF-S7VKU4-F1
#
_cell.length_a   1.000
_cell.length_b   1.000
_cell.length_c   1.000
_cell.angle_alpha   90.00
_cell.angle_beta   90.00
_cell.angle_gamma   90.00
#
_symmetry.space_group_name_H-M   'P 1'
#
loop_
_entity.id
_entity.type
_entity.pdbx_description
1 polymer ?
#
loop_
_entity_poly.entity_id
_entity_poly.type
_entity_poly.pdbx_seq_one_letter_code
_entity_poly.pdbx_strand_id
1 'polypeptide(L)'
;MSDISIEFDPSFQKLVFHKIGIERNNKFLNQLDLNKITLASTESGKERHLYDGSMTALYHLDGVQKGDVIAISYSIEGFNPVHLGHFSSNLHHGFTIPVNHINYRVFAKNNQVVYYKNINHELDPTIRQEESGKVYSWTSRPEKPVELDNNLPIWTLDLPMTSISTQKNWADVVQWALPLFRTRDTNFRLPDPIKESLGERKKRWL
;
A
#
# COMPACT_ATOMS: atom_id res chain seq x y z
N MET A 1 -3.62 0.15 22.27
CA MET A 1 -2.53 0.22 21.28
C MET A 1 -1.67 1.40 21.63
N SER A 2 -0.41 1.18 21.98
CA SER A 2 0.60 2.22 22.22
C SER A 2 1.74 2.17 21.19
N ASP A 3 1.74 1.14 20.34
CA ASP A 3 2.76 0.93 19.32
C ASP A 3 2.30 1.45 17.97
N ILE A 4 3.19 2.14 17.29
CA ILE A 4 3.06 2.61 15.92
C ILE A 4 3.96 1.73 15.07
N SER A 5 3.42 1.23 13.97
CA SER A 5 4.13 0.40 13.00
C SER A 5 3.91 0.98 11.61
N ILE A 6 4.99 1.30 10.91
CA ILE A 6 4.96 1.85 9.55
C ILE A 6 5.93 1.05 8.69
N GLU A 7 5.42 0.45 7.63
CA GLU A 7 6.20 -0.31 6.66
C GLU A 7 6.65 0.59 5.50
N PHE A 8 7.89 0.40 5.04
CA PHE A 8 8.45 1.04 3.85
C PHE A 8 9.60 0.20 3.28
N ASP A 9 9.90 0.36 2.00
CA ASP A 9 11.08 -0.26 1.37
C ASP A 9 12.22 0.77 1.26
N PRO A 10 13.29 0.65 2.06
CA PRO A 10 14.41 1.59 2.07
C PRO A 10 15.20 1.62 0.76
N SER A 11 15.04 0.65 -0.15
CA SER A 11 15.77 0.61 -1.42
C SER A 11 15.32 1.68 -2.40
N PHE A 12 14.08 2.15 -2.29
CA PHE A 12 13.54 3.24 -3.12
C PHE A 12 12.63 4.21 -2.37
N GLN A 13 12.40 4.03 -1.07
CA GLN A 13 11.59 4.92 -0.23
C GLN A 13 12.37 5.47 0.97
N LYS A 14 11.95 6.65 1.41
CA LYS A 14 12.38 7.29 2.64
C LYS A 14 11.18 7.57 3.53
N LEU A 15 11.23 7.10 4.78
CA LEU A 15 10.24 7.44 5.80
C LEU A 15 10.62 8.76 6.50
N VAL A 16 9.69 9.71 6.53
CA VAL A 16 9.84 11.03 7.16
C VAL A 16 8.74 11.22 8.20
N PHE A 17 9.11 11.37 9.46
CA PHE A 17 8.17 11.66 10.55
C PHE A 17 7.99 13.16 10.74
N HIS A 18 6.73 13.60 10.85
CA HIS A 18 6.38 15.01 11.05
C HIS A 18 5.83 15.26 12.47
N LYS A 19 5.05 14.33 13.01
CA LYS A 19 4.45 14.41 14.34
C LYS A 19 4.28 13.02 14.93
N ILE A 20 4.64 12.85 16.20
CA ILE A 20 4.24 11.71 17.04
C ILE A 20 3.97 12.26 18.44
N GLY A 21 2.80 11.97 19.00
CA GLY A 21 2.51 12.32 20.38
C GLY A 21 1.08 12.08 20.80
N ILE A 22 0.74 12.61 21.97
CA ILE A 22 -0.55 12.40 22.63
C ILE A 22 -1.26 13.74 22.79
N GLU A 23 -2.53 13.81 22.41
CA GLU A 23 -3.42 14.92 22.76
C GLU A 23 -4.24 14.54 24.00
N ARG A 24 -4.03 15.28 25.08
CA ARG A 24 -4.68 15.08 26.39
C ARG A 24 -5.11 16.42 26.96
N ASN A 25 -6.38 16.57 27.35
CA ASN A 25 -6.93 17.80 27.92
C ASN A 25 -6.62 19.06 27.07
N ASN A 26 -6.82 18.96 25.75
CA ASN A 26 -6.51 20.00 24.76
C ASN A 26 -5.04 20.46 24.74
N LYS A 27 -4.11 19.65 25.24
CA LYS A 27 -2.66 19.88 25.16
C LYS A 27 -2.01 18.76 24.37
N PHE A 28 -1.10 19.13 23.47
CA PHE A 28 -0.27 18.17 22.75
C PHE A 28 1.02 17.88 23.52
N LEU A 29 1.23 16.62 23.85
CA LEU A 29 2.45 16.07 24.43
C LEU A 29 3.27 15.49 23.29
N ASN A 30 4.23 16.28 22.79
CA ASN A 30 5.15 15.81 21.76
C ASN A 30 6.01 14.67 22.32
N GLN A 31 6.04 13.55 21.62
CA GLN A 31 6.90 12.43 21.95
C GLN A 31 7.93 12.12 20.89
N LEU A 32 7.87 12.71 19.69
CA LEU A 32 8.75 12.36 18.56
C LEU A 32 10.24 12.44 18.94
N ASP A 33 10.86 11.27 19.06
CA ASP A 33 12.30 11.09 19.26
C ASP A 33 12.80 9.99 18.32
N LEU A 34 13.61 10.37 17.33
CA LEU A 34 14.09 9.43 16.31
C LEU A 34 14.93 8.29 16.92
N ASN A 35 15.53 8.49 18.09
CA ASN A 35 16.33 7.46 18.78
C ASN A 35 15.46 6.33 19.36
N LYS A 36 14.14 6.55 19.51
CA LYS A 36 13.18 5.54 19.96
C LYS A 36 12.64 4.67 18.82
N ILE A 37 12.94 5.01 17.56
CA ILE A 37 12.51 4.22 16.41
C ILE A 37 13.35 2.94 16.37
N THR A 38 12.68 1.80 16.43
CA THR A 38 13.30 0.50 16.17
C THR A 38 12.95 0.07 14.76
N LEU A 39 13.96 -0.25 13.97
CA LEU A 39 13.77 -0.81 12.64
C LEU A 39 13.78 -2.34 12.72
N ALA A 40 12.68 -2.97 12.33
CA ALA A 40 12.54 -4.41 12.24
C ALA A 40 12.47 -4.85 10.76
N SER A 41 13.18 -5.93 10.43
CA SER A 41 13.02 -6.60 9.14
C SER A 41 11.74 -7.43 9.18
N THR A 42 10.67 -6.91 8.60
CA THR A 42 9.39 -7.61 8.46
C THR A 42 9.36 -8.25 7.08
N GLU A 43 10.32 -9.13 6.81
CA GLU A 43 10.43 -9.83 5.53
C GLU A 43 9.24 -10.77 5.34
N SER A 44 8.30 -10.41 4.48
CA SER A 44 7.19 -11.31 4.15
C SER A 44 7.72 -12.51 3.35
N GLY A 45 7.61 -13.71 3.91
CA GLY A 45 8.13 -14.91 3.23
C GLY A 45 9.64 -15.15 3.38
N LYS A 46 10.28 -14.65 4.45
CA LYS A 46 11.62 -15.07 4.87
C LYS A 46 11.76 -16.59 4.95
N GLU A 47 10.73 -17.26 5.43
CA GLU A 47 10.60 -18.72 5.47
C GLU A 47 10.55 -19.40 4.09
N ARG A 48 10.35 -18.63 3.01
CA ARG A 48 10.39 -19.05 1.61
C ARG A 48 11.59 -18.48 0.84
N HIS A 49 12.57 -17.90 1.53
CA HIS A 49 13.75 -17.22 0.95
C HIS A 49 13.40 -16.11 -0.06
N LEU A 50 12.22 -15.50 0.07
CA LEU A 50 11.82 -14.34 -0.70
C LEU A 50 12.12 -13.11 0.15
N TYR A 51 13.04 -12.29 -0.32
CA TYR A 51 13.41 -11.02 0.31
C TYR A 51 12.76 -9.91 -0.50
N ASP A 52 11.74 -9.25 0.07
CA ASP A 52 11.06 -8.10 -0.54
C ASP A 52 11.71 -6.77 -0.17
N GLY A 53 12.66 -6.78 0.77
CA GLY A 53 13.43 -5.60 1.18
C GLY A 53 12.66 -4.67 2.11
N SER A 54 11.42 -4.99 2.48
CA SER A 54 10.61 -4.11 3.33
C SER A 54 11.13 -4.07 4.78
N MET A 55 11.03 -2.89 5.37
CA MET A 55 11.38 -2.63 6.75
C MET A 55 10.18 -2.03 7.47
N THR A 56 10.03 -2.37 8.75
CA THR A 56 9.02 -1.77 9.62
C THR A 56 9.71 -0.87 10.64
N ALA A 57 9.32 0.41 10.64
CA ALA A 57 9.63 1.33 11.72
C ALA A 57 8.61 1.15 12.84
N LEU A 58 9.12 0.76 14.01
CA LEU A 58 8.36 0.57 15.24
C LEU A 58 8.64 1.73 16.19
N TYR A 59 7.57 2.27 16.80
CA TYR A 59 7.66 3.35 17.78
C TYR A 59 6.71 3.08 18.94
N HIS A 60 7.22 3.09 20.17
CA HIS A 60 6.42 2.93 21.38
C HIS A 60 6.09 4.31 21.98
N LEU A 61 4.80 4.56 22.26
CA LEU A 61 4.36 5.75 22.97
C LEU A 61 4.37 5.52 24.48
N ASP A 62 5.02 6.43 25.21
CA ASP A 62 5.13 6.36 26.66
C ASP A 62 3.90 6.97 27.34
N GLY A 63 3.39 6.30 28.39
CA GLY A 63 2.40 6.89 29.29
C GLY A 63 1.02 7.14 28.66
N VAL A 64 0.63 6.36 27.66
CA VAL A 64 -0.72 6.36 27.07
C VAL A 64 -1.75 5.94 28.11
N GLN A 65 -2.83 6.71 28.24
CA GLN A 65 -3.91 6.51 29.19
C GLN A 65 -5.26 6.43 28.46
N LYS A 66 -6.27 5.88 29.14
CA LYS A 66 -7.63 5.83 28.60
C LYS A 66 -8.16 7.25 28.35
N GLY A 67 -8.67 7.48 27.14
CA GLY A 67 -9.21 8.78 26.71
C GLY A 67 -8.20 9.67 26.00
N ASP A 68 -6.92 9.26 25.93
CA ASP A 68 -5.93 9.94 25.12
C ASP A 68 -6.23 9.81 23.61
N VAL A 69 -5.88 10.84 22.85
CA VAL A 69 -5.87 10.81 21.39
C VAL A 69 -4.43 10.69 20.91
N ILE A 70 -4.13 9.65 20.15
CA ILE A 70 -2.81 9.46 19.54
C ILE A 70 -2.77 10.25 18.22
N ALA A 71 -1.81 11.16 18.08
CA ALA A 71 -1.63 12.00 16.89
C ALA A 71 -0.31 11.66 16.19
N ILE A 72 -0.40 11.21 14.95
CA ILE A 72 0.74 10.77 14.14
C ILE A 72 0.62 11.38 12.74
N SER A 73 1.72 11.89 12.20
CA SER A 73 1.83 12.23 10.78
C SER A 73 3.22 11.91 10.26
N TYR A 74 3.25 11.33 9.07
CA TYR A 74 4.48 10.91 8.38
C TYR A 74 4.29 10.97 6.86
N SER A 75 5.38 10.83 6.13
CA SER A 75 5.41 10.66 4.68
C SER A 75 6.34 9.51 4.32
N ILE A 76 5.93 8.74 3.31
CA ILE A 76 6.81 7.79 2.63
C ILE A 76 7.11 8.40 1.27
N GLU A 77 8.35 8.81 1.08
CA GLU A 77 8.81 9.49 -0.13
C GLU A 77 9.56 8.51 -1.02
N GLY A 78 9.06 8.27 -2.22
CA GLY A 78 9.73 7.42 -3.20
C GLY A 78 8.80 6.42 -3.86
N PHE A 79 9.20 5.94 -5.03
CA PHE A 79 8.45 5.01 -5.85
C PHE A 79 9.38 3.93 -6.38
N ASN A 80 8.92 2.69 -6.40
CA ASN A 80 9.68 1.61 -6.99
C ASN A 80 9.89 1.91 -8.50
N PRO A 81 11.15 2.04 -8.97
CA PRO A 81 11.44 2.35 -10.37
C PRO A 81 10.86 1.34 -11.36
N VAL A 82 10.58 0.11 -10.92
CA VAL A 82 9.96 -0.93 -11.75
C VAL A 82 8.64 -0.46 -12.37
N HIS A 83 7.89 0.41 -11.70
CA HIS A 83 6.60 0.89 -12.19
C HIS A 83 6.71 1.94 -13.30
N LEU A 84 7.91 2.45 -13.61
CA LEU A 84 8.12 3.44 -14.69
C LEU A 84 7.20 4.67 -14.61
N GLY A 85 6.87 5.10 -13.39
CA GLY A 85 5.97 6.24 -13.15
C GLY A 85 4.48 5.92 -13.20
N HIS A 86 4.09 4.65 -13.44
CA HIS A 86 2.72 4.21 -13.24
C HIS A 86 2.39 4.12 -11.75
N PHE A 87 1.13 4.39 -11.42
CA PHE A 87 0.62 4.37 -10.06
C PHE A 87 -0.74 3.70 -10.03
N SER A 88 -0.96 2.89 -9.01
CA SER A 88 -2.27 2.35 -8.65
C SER A 88 -2.38 2.23 -7.13
N SER A 89 -3.60 2.34 -6.61
CA SER A 89 -3.89 2.20 -5.19
C SER A 89 -5.37 1.91 -4.98
N ASN A 90 -5.72 1.43 -3.78
CA ASN A 90 -7.11 1.38 -3.32
C ASN A 90 -7.27 2.37 -2.15
N LEU A 91 -8.32 3.19 -2.21
CA LEU A 91 -8.66 4.18 -1.20
C LEU A 91 -9.90 3.69 -0.45
N HIS A 92 -9.75 3.27 0.80
CA HIS A 92 -10.89 2.77 1.59
C HIS A 92 -11.69 3.93 2.20
N HIS A 93 -13.00 3.91 2.00
CA HIS A 93 -13.95 4.95 2.45
C HIS A 93 -14.78 4.50 3.67
N GLY A 94 -14.53 3.31 4.19
CA GLY A 94 -15.19 2.71 5.34
C GLY A 94 -14.47 1.44 5.78
N PHE A 95 -14.61 1.11 7.07
CA PHE A 95 -13.88 0.03 7.73
C PHE A 95 -14.81 -0.74 8.67
N THR A 96 -14.37 -1.90 9.14
CA THR A 96 -15.05 -2.71 10.18
C THR A 96 -14.91 -2.13 11.59
N ILE A 97 -14.16 -1.03 11.73
CA ILE A 97 -14.04 -0.24 12.95
C ILE A 97 -14.61 1.16 12.71
N PRO A 98 -15.08 1.86 13.77
CA PRO A 98 -15.59 3.22 13.62
C PRO A 98 -14.49 4.18 13.12
N VAL A 99 -14.76 4.90 12.05
CA VAL A 99 -13.87 5.96 11.55
C VAL A 99 -14.70 7.21 11.27
N ASN A 100 -14.46 8.27 12.05
CA ASN A 100 -15.25 9.48 11.94
C ASN A 100 -15.04 10.21 10.61
N HIS A 101 -13.78 10.27 10.14
CA HIS A 101 -13.42 11.10 9.01
C HIS A 101 -12.21 10.55 8.25
N ILE A 102 -12.31 10.52 6.92
CA ILE A 102 -11.26 10.09 6.01
C ILE A 102 -11.12 11.13 4.91
N ASN A 103 -9.88 11.54 4.61
CA ASN A 103 -9.58 12.40 3.47
C ASN A 103 -8.48 11.78 2.61
N TYR A 104 -8.70 11.76 1.30
CA TYR A 104 -7.68 11.41 0.31
C TYR A 104 -7.47 12.55 -0.67
N ARG A 105 -6.22 12.75 -1.06
CA ARG A 105 -5.85 13.63 -2.16
C ARG A 105 -4.86 12.90 -3.07
N VAL A 106 -5.17 12.89 -4.36
CA VAL A 106 -4.31 12.34 -5.41
C VAL A 106 -3.90 13.48 -6.33
N PHE A 107 -2.59 13.66 -6.47
CA PHE A 107 -1.98 14.71 -7.29
C PHE A 107 -1.49 14.07 -8.59
N ALA A 108 -2.11 14.44 -9.71
CA ALA A 108 -1.76 13.96 -11.03
C ALA A 108 -1.13 15.10 -11.84
N LYS A 109 0.00 14.86 -12.51
CA LYS A 109 0.61 15.84 -13.42
C LYS A 109 -0.28 16.10 -14.64
N ASN A 110 -0.07 17.21 -15.34
CA ASN A 110 -0.87 17.58 -16.53
C ASN A 110 -0.91 16.50 -17.63
N ASN A 111 0.15 15.69 -17.75
CA ASN A 111 0.26 14.60 -18.72
C ASN A 111 -0.17 13.22 -18.17
N GLN A 112 -0.73 13.17 -16.96
CA GLN A 112 -1.07 11.92 -16.28
C GLN A 112 -2.59 11.84 -16.10
N VAL A 113 -3.19 10.86 -16.76
CA VAL A 113 -4.61 10.54 -16.58
C VAL A 113 -4.76 9.60 -15.39
N VAL A 114 -5.70 9.90 -14.50
CA VAL A 114 -6.10 9.01 -13.40
C VAL A 114 -7.47 8.44 -13.72
N TYR A 115 -7.52 7.12 -13.84
CA TYR A 115 -8.74 6.34 -13.91
C TYR A 115 -9.12 5.90 -12.50
N TYR A 116 -10.41 5.90 -12.19
CA TYR A 116 -10.90 5.41 -10.91
C TYR A 116 -12.20 4.63 -11.07
N LYS A 117 -12.44 3.72 -10.14
CA LYS A 117 -13.68 2.95 -10.04
C LYS A 117 -14.07 2.79 -8.57
N ASN A 118 -15.30 3.20 -8.28
CA ASN A 118 -15.89 3.04 -6.95
C ASN A 118 -16.46 1.63 -6.79
N ILE A 119 -16.28 1.06 -5.61
CA ILE A 119 -16.76 -0.27 -5.22
C ILE A 119 -17.50 -0.09 -3.89
N ASN A 120 -18.74 -0.55 -3.84
CA ASN A 120 -19.65 -0.46 -2.68
C ASN A 120 -19.87 0.96 -2.13
N HIS A 121 -19.70 1.99 -2.96
CA HIS A 121 -20.12 3.37 -2.70
C HIS A 121 -20.26 4.17 -4.01
N GLU A 122 -20.86 5.36 -3.92
CA GLU A 122 -21.11 6.25 -5.07
C GLU A 122 -20.38 7.61 -4.95
N LEU A 123 -19.48 7.77 -3.97
CA LEU A 123 -18.69 8.98 -3.77
C LEU A 123 -17.72 9.26 -4.96
N ASP A 124 -18.01 10.29 -5.74
CA ASP A 124 -17.09 10.83 -6.74
C ASP A 124 -16.07 11.83 -6.13
N PRO A 125 -14.84 11.91 -6.67
CA PRO A 125 -13.89 12.93 -6.26
C PRO A 125 -14.33 14.33 -6.68
N THR A 126 -14.02 15.32 -5.84
CA THR A 126 -13.90 16.69 -6.31
C THR A 126 -12.59 16.85 -7.06
N ILE A 127 -12.65 17.33 -8.31
CA ILE A 127 -11.48 17.52 -9.18
C ILE A 127 -11.18 19.01 -9.29
N ARG A 128 -9.97 19.40 -8.89
CA ARG A 128 -9.45 20.76 -9.01
C ARG A 128 -8.31 20.82 -10.01
N GLN A 129 -8.36 21.76 -10.94
CA GLN A 129 -7.25 22.04 -11.86
C GLN A 129 -6.27 23.02 -11.20
N GLU A 130 -4.99 22.69 -11.25
CA GLU A 130 -3.85 23.48 -10.79
C GLU A 130 -2.89 23.75 -11.96
N GLU A 131 -1.92 24.65 -11.77
CA GLU A 131 -0.84 24.87 -12.75
C GLU A 131 -0.04 23.60 -13.01
N SER A 132 0.24 22.82 -11.96
CA SER A 132 1.06 21.61 -12.02
C SER A 132 0.31 20.35 -12.50
N GLY A 133 -1.02 20.39 -12.62
CA GLY A 133 -1.82 19.19 -12.83
C GLY A 133 -3.23 19.24 -12.28
N LYS A 134 -3.77 18.07 -11.93
CA LYS A 134 -5.09 17.92 -11.31
C LYS A 134 -4.96 17.34 -9.91
N VAL A 135 -5.83 17.80 -9.02
CA VAL A 135 -5.99 17.24 -7.67
C VAL A 135 -7.36 16.63 -7.53
N TYR A 136 -7.39 15.33 -7.28
CA TYR A 136 -8.60 14.56 -6.99
C TYR A 136 -8.73 14.44 -5.48
N SER A 137 -9.87 14.84 -4.92
CA SER A 137 -10.09 14.84 -3.47
C SER A 137 -11.35 14.07 -3.12
N TRP A 138 -11.22 13.16 -2.15
CA TRP A 138 -12.33 12.43 -1.55
C TRP A 138 -12.41 12.76 -0.07
N THR A 139 -13.63 12.94 0.43
CA THR A 139 -13.91 13.09 1.85
C THR A 139 -15.03 12.14 2.23
N SER A 140 -14.80 11.32 3.26
CA SER A 140 -15.77 10.34 3.74
C SER A 140 -15.98 10.49 5.24
N ARG A 141 -17.20 10.19 5.70
CA ARG A 141 -17.58 10.13 7.11
C ARG A 141 -18.33 8.82 7.35
N PRO A 142 -17.64 7.66 7.33
CA PRO A 142 -18.27 6.38 7.59
C PRO A 142 -18.61 6.28 9.09
N GLU A 143 -19.69 6.93 9.50
CA GLU A 143 -20.13 6.99 10.90
C GLU A 143 -20.44 5.61 11.48
N LYS A 144 -20.82 4.66 10.63
CA LYS A 144 -21.13 3.27 11.00
C LYS A 144 -20.05 2.32 10.46
N PRO A 145 -19.52 1.41 11.30
CA PRO A 145 -18.68 0.34 10.82
C PRO A 145 -19.39 -0.53 9.78
N VAL A 146 -18.60 -1.04 8.83
CA VAL A 146 -19.08 -2.04 7.87
C VAL A 146 -19.17 -3.39 8.57
N GLU A 147 -20.35 -4.00 8.54
CA GLU A 147 -20.55 -5.35 9.03
C GLU A 147 -20.16 -6.35 7.93
N LEU A 148 -19.24 -7.26 8.26
CA LEU A 148 -18.77 -8.32 7.38
C LEU A 148 -19.10 -9.68 7.99
N ASP A 149 -19.50 -10.64 7.17
CA ASP A 149 -19.66 -12.04 7.61
C ASP A 149 -18.27 -12.69 7.78
N ASN A 150 -18.09 -13.43 8.87
CA ASN A 150 -16.84 -14.12 9.18
C ASN A 150 -16.47 -15.22 8.15
N ASN A 151 -17.43 -15.66 7.33
CA ASN A 151 -17.23 -16.69 6.31
C ASN A 151 -17.04 -16.11 4.90
N LEU A 152 -16.83 -14.79 4.77
CA LEU A 152 -16.56 -14.19 3.47
C LEU A 152 -15.24 -14.73 2.88
N PRO A 153 -15.24 -15.15 1.61
CA PRO A 153 -14.00 -15.52 0.94
C PRO A 153 -13.04 -14.33 0.87
N ILE A 154 -11.74 -14.54 1.10
CA ILE A 154 -10.75 -13.45 1.17
C ILE A 154 -10.59 -12.61 -0.13
N TRP A 155 -11.11 -13.11 -1.26
CA TRP A 155 -11.00 -12.45 -2.56
C TRP A 155 -12.14 -11.47 -2.86
N THR A 156 -13.15 -11.38 -1.99
CA THR A 156 -14.24 -10.41 -2.16
C THR A 156 -13.80 -9.00 -1.79
N LEU A 157 -14.41 -8.01 -2.45
CA LEU A 157 -14.13 -6.59 -2.25
C LEU A 157 -15.31 -5.96 -1.51
N ASP A 158 -15.44 -6.27 -0.22
CA ASP A 158 -16.66 -5.94 0.54
C ASP A 158 -16.62 -4.55 1.19
N LEU A 159 -15.43 -4.03 1.51
CA LEU A 159 -15.29 -2.69 2.04
C LEU A 159 -15.52 -1.62 0.94
N PRO A 160 -16.18 -0.50 1.26
CA PRO A 160 -16.32 0.61 0.33
C PRO A 160 -14.94 1.18 -0.01
N MET A 161 -14.57 1.15 -1.28
CA MET A 161 -13.28 1.64 -1.74
C MET A 161 -13.32 2.22 -3.15
N THR A 162 -12.45 3.20 -3.41
CA THR A 162 -12.13 3.67 -4.76
C THR A 162 -10.83 3.04 -5.20
N SER A 163 -10.85 2.21 -6.26
CA SER A 163 -9.63 1.76 -6.92
C SER A 163 -9.19 2.82 -7.93
N ILE A 164 -7.90 3.19 -7.90
CA ILE A 164 -7.31 4.21 -8.78
C ILE A 164 -6.13 3.64 -9.55
N SER A 165 -5.94 4.10 -10.78
CA SER A 165 -4.84 3.69 -11.65
C SER A 165 -4.49 4.76 -12.68
N THR A 166 -3.22 4.84 -13.06
CA THR A 166 -2.76 5.60 -14.23
C THR A 166 -2.80 4.80 -15.53
N GLN A 167 -3.12 3.51 -15.43
CA GLN A 167 -3.25 2.58 -16.55
C GLN A 167 -4.74 2.35 -16.81
N LYS A 168 -5.15 2.44 -18.08
CA LYS A 168 -6.59 2.43 -18.44
C LYS A 168 -7.20 1.05 -18.34
N ASN A 169 -6.42 0.01 -18.65
CA ASN A 169 -6.90 -1.35 -18.79
C ASN A 169 -5.74 -2.35 -18.66
N TRP A 170 -6.08 -3.65 -18.67
CA TRP A 170 -5.09 -4.73 -18.54
C TRP A 170 -4.08 -4.80 -19.70
N ALA A 171 -4.40 -4.34 -20.91
CA ALA A 171 -3.42 -4.32 -22.00
C ALA A 171 -2.27 -3.35 -21.69
N ASP A 172 -2.56 -2.18 -21.09
CA ASP A 172 -1.53 -1.24 -20.65
C ASP A 172 -0.63 -1.85 -19.56
N VAL A 173 -1.23 -2.59 -18.62
CA VAL A 173 -0.49 -3.33 -17.57
C VAL A 173 0.43 -4.37 -18.20
N VAL A 174 -0.08 -5.15 -19.14
CA VAL A 174 0.68 -6.19 -19.85
C VAL A 174 1.84 -5.57 -20.64
N GLN A 175 1.59 -4.46 -21.33
CA GLN A 175 2.62 -3.75 -22.09
C GLN A 175 3.77 -3.26 -21.19
N TRP A 176 3.45 -2.77 -19.99
CA TRP A 176 4.44 -2.39 -18.98
C TRP A 176 5.18 -3.61 -18.41
N ALA A 177 4.47 -4.70 -18.09
CA ALA A 177 5.02 -5.83 -17.36
C ALA A 177 5.87 -6.78 -18.24
N LEU A 178 5.46 -7.04 -19.49
CA LEU A 178 6.12 -8.02 -20.35
C LEU A 178 7.64 -7.82 -20.49
N PRO A 179 8.16 -6.59 -20.68
CA PRO A 179 9.61 -6.35 -20.73
C PRO A 179 10.37 -6.80 -19.48
N LEU A 180 9.75 -6.78 -18.29
CA LEU A 180 10.37 -7.15 -17.01
C LEU A 180 10.73 -8.65 -16.96
N PHE A 181 10.04 -9.47 -17.74
CA PHE A 181 10.22 -10.93 -17.78
C PHE A 181 11.01 -11.40 -19.01
N ARG A 182 11.50 -10.48 -19.85
CA ARG A 182 12.37 -10.86 -20.97
C ARG A 182 13.71 -11.30 -20.41
N THR A 183 14.01 -12.60 -20.49
CA THR A 183 15.32 -13.11 -20.14
C THR A 183 16.36 -12.54 -21.11
N ARG A 184 17.48 -12.05 -20.56
CA ARG A 184 18.62 -11.63 -21.40
C ARG A 184 19.32 -12.83 -22.04
N ASP A 185 19.09 -14.02 -21.50
CA ASP A 185 19.68 -15.26 -21.98
C ASP A 185 18.65 -16.05 -22.79
N THR A 186 18.73 -15.94 -24.12
CA THR A 186 18.02 -16.81 -25.06
C THR A 186 18.67 -18.19 -25.16
N ASN A 187 19.85 -18.38 -24.56
CA ASN A 187 20.60 -19.64 -24.51
C ASN A 187 20.48 -20.34 -23.15
N PHE A 188 19.62 -19.88 -22.25
CA PHE A 188 19.39 -20.54 -20.96
C PHE A 188 18.94 -21.98 -21.20
N ARG A 189 19.84 -22.93 -20.93
CA ARG A 189 19.54 -24.35 -20.92
C ARG A 189 19.28 -24.76 -19.49
N LEU A 190 18.12 -25.38 -19.24
CA LEU A 190 17.89 -26.05 -17.96
C LEU A 190 19.07 -26.98 -17.65
N PRO A 191 19.65 -26.91 -16.44
CA PRO A 191 20.64 -27.87 -15.99
C PRO A 191 20.11 -29.29 -16.17
N ASP A 192 20.97 -30.21 -16.62
CA ASP A 192 20.57 -31.57 -17.00
C ASP A 192 19.75 -32.35 -15.95
N PRO A 193 19.97 -32.19 -14.63
CA PRO A 193 19.15 -32.85 -13.60
C PRO A 193 17.65 -32.46 -13.65
N ILE A 194 17.33 -31.24 -14.11
CA ILE A 194 15.95 -30.75 -14.22
C ILE A 194 15.28 -31.29 -15.49
N LYS A 195 16.06 -31.54 -16.57
CA LYS A 195 15.53 -32.18 -17.78
C LYS A 195 15.14 -33.63 -17.54
N GLU A 196 15.93 -34.35 -16.74
CA GLU A 196 15.71 -35.77 -16.44
C GLU A 196 14.39 -35.98 -15.68
N SER A 197 14.15 -35.17 -14.63
CA SER A 197 12.89 -35.21 -13.85
C SER A 197 11.64 -34.78 -14.61
N LEU A 198 11.76 -33.89 -15.62
CA LEU A 198 10.66 -33.52 -16.50
C LEU A 198 10.39 -34.57 -17.59
N GLY A 199 11.42 -35.26 -18.07
CA GLY A 199 11.32 -36.37 -19.02
C GLY A 199 10.57 -37.57 -18.42
N GLU A 200 10.78 -37.88 -17.14
CA GLU A 200 10.07 -38.94 -16.43
C GLU A 200 8.58 -38.63 -16.22
N ARG A 201 8.22 -37.36 -15.98
CA ARG A 201 6.80 -36.96 -15.80
C ARG A 201 5.96 -37.09 -17.06
N LYS A 202 6.55 -36.92 -18.26
CA LYS A 202 5.82 -37.12 -19.54
C LYS A 202 5.50 -38.58 -19.84
N LYS A 203 6.26 -39.54 -19.29
CA LYS A 203 6.01 -40.98 -19.48
C LYS A 203 4.92 -41.55 -18.57
N ARG A 204 4.41 -40.77 -17.62
CA ARG A 204 3.47 -41.26 -16.59
C ARG A 204 1.99 -41.06 -16.94
N TRP A 205 1.69 -40.53 -18.13
CA TRP A 205 0.33 -40.27 -18.63
C TRP A 205 0.10 -40.85 -20.04
N LEU A 206 0.76 -41.96 -20.37
CA LEU A 206 0.43 -42.84 -21.51
C LEU A 206 0.12 -44.22 -20.97
#